data_AF-A0A9D8FFA9-F1
#
_entry.id   AF-A0A9D8FFA9-F1
#
_cell.length_a   1.000
_cell.length_b   1.000
_cell.length_c   1.000
_cell.angle_alpha   90.00
_cell.angle_beta   90.00
_cell.angle_gamma   90.00
#
_symmetry.space_group_name_H-M   'P 1'
#
loop_
_entity.id
_entity.type
_entity.pdbx_description
1 polymer ?
#
loop_
_entity_poly.entity_id
_entity_poly.type
_entity_poly.pdbx_seq_one_letter_code
_entity_poly.pdbx_strand_id
1 'polypeptide(L)'
;MNKTLLSQEWQLLQNQFDSYEKHSLYIKLVCIILFSFLIGKLPLIILILLVIILWLQDAIWKTFQARIEIRLLSVEKSIVSNSDLTEFQFNTHYLNNRTGVSGLIKEYLSNMFRPTIAYPYALILVILGIV
;
A
#
# COMPACT_ATOMS: atom_id res chain seq x y z
N MET A 1 16.26 -28.50 -3.56
CA MET A 1 15.18 -27.48 -3.60
C MET A 1 14.30 -27.65 -2.37
N ASN A 2 14.19 -26.63 -1.52
CA ASN A 2 13.48 -26.74 -0.25
C ASN A 2 12.06 -26.19 -0.39
N LYS A 3 11.16 -26.93 -1.05
CA LYS A 3 9.76 -26.51 -1.28
C LYS A 3 9.07 -26.04 0.00
N THR A 4 9.41 -26.64 1.12
CA THR A 4 8.93 -26.28 2.45
C THR A 4 9.30 -24.84 2.82
N LEU A 5 10.52 -24.39 2.55
CA LEU A 5 10.96 -23.01 2.82
C LEU A 5 10.28 -22.00 1.90
N LEU A 6 10.10 -22.32 0.61
CA LEU A 6 9.35 -21.47 -0.31
C LEU A 6 7.87 -21.36 0.10
N SER A 7 7.24 -22.46 0.53
CA SER A 7 5.87 -22.43 1.05
C SER A 7 5.76 -21.61 2.34
N GLN A 8 6.77 -21.67 3.23
CA GLN A 8 6.82 -20.82 4.42
C GLN A 8 6.97 -19.34 4.07
N GLU A 9 7.86 -19.01 3.13
CA GLU A 9 7.99 -17.64 2.61
C GLU A 9 6.67 -17.16 2.02
N TRP A 10 6.00 -17.99 1.20
CA TRP A 10 4.70 -17.65 0.60
C TRP A 10 3.65 -17.34 1.66
N GLN A 11 3.52 -18.18 2.70
CA GLN A 11 2.56 -17.95 3.79
C GLN A 11 2.84 -16.64 4.54
N LEU A 12 4.11 -16.34 4.81
CA LEU A 12 4.51 -15.09 5.46
C LEU A 12 4.16 -13.87 4.58
N LEU A 13 4.49 -13.92 3.29
CA LEU A 13 4.20 -12.83 2.35
C LEU A 13 2.69 -12.63 2.17
N GLN A 14 1.92 -13.72 2.03
CA GLN A 14 0.46 -13.67 1.91
C GLN A 14 -0.18 -13.00 3.13
N ASN A 15 0.21 -13.43 4.33
CA ASN A 15 -0.32 -12.85 5.57
C ASN A 15 0.01 -11.35 5.70
N GLN A 16 1.23 -10.94 5.31
CA GLN A 16 1.61 -9.53 5.29
C GLN A 16 0.82 -8.75 4.25
N PHE A 17 0.65 -9.28 3.04
CA PHE A 17 -0.14 -8.69 1.96
C PHE A 17 -1.57 -8.39 2.43
N ASP A 18 -2.24 -9.39 3.03
CA ASP A 18 -3.60 -9.24 3.56
C ASP A 18 -3.67 -8.29 4.76
N SER A 19 -2.60 -8.23 5.55
CA SER A 19 -2.49 -7.28 6.65
C SER A 19 -2.47 -5.84 6.13
N TYR A 20 -1.74 -5.53 5.05
CA TYR A 20 -1.72 -4.18 4.47
C TYR A 20 -3.10 -3.72 3.97
N GLU A 21 -3.96 -4.63 3.49
CA GLU A 21 -5.37 -4.30 3.18
C GLU A 21 -6.15 -3.85 4.42
N LYS A 22 -6.03 -4.59 5.53
CA LYS A 22 -6.71 -4.24 6.79
C LYS A 22 -6.24 -2.89 7.32
N HIS A 23 -4.94 -2.66 7.29
CA HIS A 23 -4.32 -1.40 7.66
C HIS A 23 -4.86 -0.24 6.78
N SER A 24 -4.87 -0.38 5.45
CA SER A 24 -5.47 0.60 4.53
C SER A 24 -6.91 0.95 4.90
N LEU A 25 -7.72 -0.06 5.22
CA LEU A 25 -9.10 0.14 5.68
C LEU A 25 -9.18 0.96 6.98
N TYR A 26 -8.30 0.68 7.95
CA TYR A 26 -8.26 1.45 9.20
C TYR A 26 -7.95 2.93 8.98
N ILE A 27 -7.00 3.27 8.09
CA ILE A 27 -6.73 4.69 7.75
C ILE A 27 -7.98 5.35 7.17
N LYS A 28 -8.67 4.68 6.23
CA LYS A 28 -9.89 5.21 5.61
C LYS A 28 -10.98 5.48 6.65
N LEU A 29 -11.21 4.53 7.56
CA LEU A 29 -12.20 4.68 8.63
C LEU A 29 -11.82 5.81 9.59
N VAL A 30 -10.55 5.91 10.00
CA VAL A 30 -10.05 7.01 10.82
C VAL A 30 -10.25 8.35 10.11
N CYS A 31 -9.97 8.43 8.81
CA CYS A 31 -10.19 9.64 8.01
C CYS A 31 -11.66 10.07 8.02
N ILE A 32 -12.59 9.13 7.82
CA ILE A 32 -14.04 9.41 7.82
C ILE A 32 -14.50 9.89 9.20
N ILE A 33 -14.05 9.24 10.28
CA ILE A 33 -14.41 9.60 11.66
C ILE A 33 -13.85 10.97 12.04
N LEU A 34 -12.58 11.24 11.73
CA LEU A 34 -11.96 12.54 12.01
C LEU A 34 -12.67 13.64 11.23
N PHE A 35 -12.97 13.40 9.95
CA PHE A 35 -13.66 14.37 9.11
C PHE A 35 -15.06 14.69 9.63
N SER A 36 -15.88 13.67 9.92
CA SER A 36 -17.24 13.86 10.44
C SER A 36 -17.25 14.61 11.78
N PHE A 37 -16.22 14.45 12.60
CA PHE A 37 -16.10 15.14 13.88
C PHE A 37 -15.57 16.59 13.76
N LEU A 38 -14.66 16.85 12.83
CA LEU A 38 -13.92 18.12 12.73
C LEU A 38 -14.53 19.11 11.74
N ILE A 39 -15.43 18.66 10.86
CA ILE A 39 -16.12 19.54 9.91
C ILE A 39 -16.83 20.69 10.65
N GLY A 40 -16.64 21.92 10.17
CA GLY A 40 -17.17 23.14 10.80
C GLY A 40 -16.44 23.59 12.07
N LYS A 41 -15.52 22.80 12.64
CA LYS A 41 -14.72 23.17 13.82
C LYS A 41 -13.32 23.69 13.46
N LEU A 42 -12.77 23.25 12.34
CA LEU A 42 -11.44 23.64 11.86
C LEU A 42 -11.52 24.45 10.56
N PRO A 43 -10.54 25.34 10.31
CA PRO A 43 -10.36 25.98 9.02
C PRO A 43 -10.27 24.95 7.89
N LEU A 44 -10.88 25.28 6.75
CA LEU A 44 -10.94 24.41 5.57
C LEU A 44 -9.55 23.91 5.16
N ILE A 45 -8.55 24.80 5.10
CA ILE A 45 -7.17 24.44 4.72
C ILE A 45 -6.57 23.34 5.62
N ILE A 46 -6.89 23.35 6.91
CA ILE A 46 -6.39 22.34 7.85
C ILE A 46 -7.05 20.98 7.58
N LEU A 47 -8.36 20.96 7.32
CA LEU A 47 -9.09 19.73 6.95
C LEU A 47 -8.52 19.11 5.67
N ILE A 48 -8.22 19.92 4.66
CA ILE A 48 -7.62 19.47 3.40
C ILE A 48 -6.27 18.80 3.65
N LEU A 49 -5.40 19.48 4.41
CA LEU A 49 -4.07 18.96 4.70
C LEU A 49 -4.14 17.62 5.45
N LEU A 50 -5.06 17.47 6.39
CA LEU A 50 -5.27 16.21 7.11
C LEU A 50 -5.71 15.09 6.15
N VAL A 51 -6.64 15.36 5.24
CA VAL A 51 -7.08 14.39 4.23
C VAL A 51 -5.92 13.98 3.32
N ILE A 52 -5.11 14.93 2.85
CA ILE A 52 -3.94 14.65 1.99
C ILE A 52 -2.90 13.81 2.74
N ILE A 53 -2.62 14.10 4.01
CA ILE A 53 -1.67 13.33 4.83
C ILE A 53 -2.14 11.88 4.97
N LEU A 54 -3.42 11.67 5.31
CA LEU A 54 -3.98 10.33 5.46
C LEU A 54 -4.02 9.57 4.13
N TRP A 55 -4.32 10.26 3.03
CA TRP A 55 -4.29 9.69 1.68
C TRP A 55 -2.88 9.27 1.27
N LEU A 56 -1.87 10.09 1.53
CA LEU A 56 -0.47 9.76 1.26
C LEU A 56 -0.01 8.56 2.10
N GLN A 57 -0.42 8.49 3.37
CA GLN A 57 -0.09 7.35 4.22
C GLN A 57 -0.68 6.04 3.69
N ASP A 58 -1.94 6.05 3.22
CA ASP A 58 -2.56 4.89 2.57
C ASP A 58 -1.81 4.49 1.29
N ALA A 59 -1.43 5.47 0.46
CA ALA A 59 -0.65 5.22 -0.75
C ALA A 59 0.71 4.56 -0.47
N ILE A 60 1.38 4.95 0.62
CA ILE A 60 2.66 4.34 1.06
C ILE A 60 2.43 2.88 1.43
N TRP A 61 1.41 2.56 2.23
CA TRP A 61 1.06 1.17 2.59
C TRP A 61 0.74 0.32 1.37
N LYS A 62 0.00 0.87 0.41
CA LYS A 62 -0.32 0.20 -0.84
C LYS A 62 0.88 -0.03 -1.74
N THR A 63 1.88 0.83 -1.65
CA THR A 63 3.15 0.64 -2.34
C THR A 63 3.93 -0.53 -1.75
N PHE A 64 4.00 -0.65 -0.42
CA PHE A 64 4.60 -1.83 0.23
C PHE A 64 3.86 -3.12 -0.13
N GLN A 65 2.53 -3.08 -0.13
CA GLN A 65 1.71 -4.22 -0.55
C GLN A 65 2.02 -4.66 -1.99
N ALA A 66 2.11 -3.72 -2.94
CA ALA A 66 2.46 -4.02 -4.33
C ALA A 66 3.87 -4.64 -4.47
N ARG A 67 4.83 -4.24 -3.63
CA ARG A 67 6.17 -4.85 -3.61
C ARG A 67 6.13 -6.30 -3.10
N ILE A 68 5.31 -6.58 -2.10
CA ILE A 68 5.08 -7.94 -1.58
C ILE A 68 4.46 -8.81 -2.67
N GLU A 69 3.47 -8.29 -3.40
CA GLU A 69 2.80 -8.98 -4.52
C GLU A 69 3.79 -9.53 -5.54
N ILE A 70 4.76 -8.71 -5.96
CA ILE A 70 5.78 -9.10 -6.95
C ILE A 70 6.55 -10.33 -6.47
N ARG A 71 6.99 -10.34 -5.20
CA ARG A 71 7.73 -11.47 -4.64
C ARG A 71 6.81 -12.67 -4.43
N LEU A 72 5.61 -12.47 -3.90
CA LEU A 72 4.62 -13.52 -3.66
C LEU A 72 4.33 -14.33 -4.92
N LEU A 73 4.04 -13.66 -6.04
CA LEU A 73 3.79 -14.28 -7.34
C LEU A 73 5.03 -15.02 -7.88
N SER A 74 6.24 -14.49 -7.64
CA SER A 74 7.48 -15.17 -8.03
C SER A 74 7.71 -16.48 -7.26
N VAL A 75 7.40 -16.49 -5.96
CA VAL A 75 7.50 -17.68 -5.10
C VAL A 75 6.44 -18.70 -5.49
N GLU A 76 5.19 -18.26 -5.71
CA GLU A 76 4.09 -19.11 -6.17
C GLU A 76 4.43 -19.83 -7.48
N LYS A 77 4.92 -19.07 -8.48
CA LYS A 77 5.37 -19.63 -9.76
C LYS A 77 6.50 -20.64 -9.57
N SER A 78 7.43 -20.38 -8.65
CA SER A 78 8.56 -21.29 -8.39
C SER A 78 8.13 -22.60 -7.74
N ILE A 79 7.14 -22.57 -6.85
CA ILE A 79 6.58 -23.77 -6.21
C ILE A 79 5.96 -24.70 -7.27
N VAL A 80 5.24 -24.13 -8.24
CA VAL A 80 4.59 -24.88 -9.34
C VAL A 80 5.62 -25.42 -10.33
N SER A 81 6.55 -24.58 -10.77
CA SER A 81 7.51 -24.92 -11.84
C SER A 81 8.75 -25.69 -11.38
N ASN A 82 8.93 -25.88 -10.06
CA ASN A 82 10.16 -26.42 -9.46
C ASN A 82 11.42 -25.65 -9.89
N SER A 83 11.32 -24.33 -10.07
CA SER A 83 12.48 -23.50 -10.42
C SER A 83 13.41 -23.27 -9.22
N ASP A 84 14.70 -23.03 -9.47
CA ASP A 84 15.74 -22.78 -8.46
C ASP A 84 15.69 -21.36 -7.87
N LEU A 85 14.51 -20.88 -7.51
CA LEU A 85 14.36 -19.60 -6.82
C LEU A 85 14.83 -19.74 -5.37
N THR A 86 15.79 -18.92 -4.96
CA THR A 86 16.26 -18.89 -3.57
C THR A 86 15.19 -18.27 -2.66
N GLU A 87 14.87 -18.94 -1.56
CA GLU A 87 13.95 -18.48 -0.52
C GLU A 87 14.46 -17.24 0.25
N PHE A 88 13.51 -16.52 0.85
CA PHE A 88 13.72 -15.39 1.77
C PHE A 88 14.51 -14.21 1.20
N GLN A 89 14.43 -14.00 -0.12
CA GLN A 89 15.16 -12.92 -0.82
C GLN A 89 14.32 -11.65 -1.07
N PHE A 90 13.23 -11.42 -0.31
CA PHE A 90 12.39 -10.24 -0.50
C PHE A 90 13.17 -8.91 -0.49
N ASN A 91 13.97 -8.68 0.56
CA ASN A 91 14.72 -7.42 0.71
C ASN A 91 15.85 -7.28 -0.31
N THR A 92 16.60 -8.35 -0.56
CA THR A 92 17.68 -8.38 -1.56
C THR A 92 17.12 -8.10 -2.95
N HIS A 93 16.01 -8.76 -3.31
CA HIS A 93 15.32 -8.55 -4.57
C HIS A 93 14.85 -7.10 -4.72
N TYR A 94 14.28 -6.51 -3.66
CA TYR A 94 13.91 -5.10 -3.69
C TYR A 94 15.13 -4.18 -3.86
N LEU A 95 16.21 -4.39 -3.11
CA LEU A 95 17.42 -3.55 -3.22
C LEU A 95 18.04 -3.57 -4.62
N ASN A 96 18.00 -4.72 -5.30
CA ASN A 96 18.55 -4.88 -6.64
C ASN A 96 17.66 -4.28 -7.73
N ASN A 97 16.34 -4.20 -7.50
CA ASN A 97 15.36 -3.72 -8.50
C ASN A 97 14.79 -2.33 -8.19
N ARG A 98 15.09 -1.75 -7.02
CA ARG A 98 14.54 -0.45 -6.62
C ARG A 98 15.05 0.65 -7.57
N THR A 99 14.14 1.53 -7.94
CA THR A 99 14.50 2.78 -8.58
C THR A 99 15.16 3.74 -7.58
N GLY A 100 15.88 4.74 -8.08
CA GLY A 100 16.38 5.84 -7.24
C GLY A 100 15.25 6.62 -6.54
N VAL A 101 15.63 7.60 -5.71
CA VAL A 101 14.69 8.38 -4.87
C VAL A 101 13.53 9.00 -5.67
N SER A 102 13.81 9.53 -6.85
CA SER A 102 12.79 10.10 -7.75
C SER A 102 11.78 9.05 -8.22
N GLY A 103 12.23 7.82 -8.47
CA GLY A 103 11.35 6.71 -8.83
C GLY A 103 10.49 6.24 -7.67
N LEU A 104 11.01 6.26 -6.44
CA LEU A 104 10.22 5.94 -5.24
C LEU A 104 9.11 6.96 -4.99
N ILE A 105 9.40 8.25 -5.17
CA ILE A 105 8.38 9.31 -5.07
C ILE A 105 7.29 9.07 -6.13
N LYS A 106 7.69 8.76 -7.37
CA LYS A 106 6.75 8.45 -8.45
C LYS A 106 5.88 7.22 -8.13
N GLU A 107 6.46 6.19 -7.52
CA GLU A 107 5.75 4.98 -7.10
C GLU A 107 4.67 5.30 -6.05
N TYR A 108 5.01 6.10 -5.03
CA TYR A 108 4.04 6.53 -4.01
C TYR A 108 2.91 7.37 -4.61
N LEU A 109 3.25 8.36 -5.45
CA LEU A 109 2.24 9.20 -6.12
C LEU A 109 1.36 8.38 -7.07
N SER A 110 1.94 7.45 -7.83
CA SER A 110 1.15 6.61 -8.73
C SER A 110 0.17 5.71 -7.98
N ASN A 111 0.54 5.21 -6.79
CA ASN A 111 -0.38 4.44 -5.96
C ASN A 111 -1.50 5.31 -5.40
N MET A 112 -1.22 6.55 -5.00
CA MET A 112 -2.23 7.50 -4.51
C MET A 112 -3.42 7.64 -5.48
N PHE A 113 -3.15 7.67 -6.78
CA PHE A 113 -4.18 7.84 -7.82
C PHE A 113 -4.93 6.57 -8.22
N ARG A 114 -4.60 5.39 -7.67
CA ARG A 114 -5.39 4.18 -7.97
C ARG A 114 -6.82 4.38 -7.48
N PRO A 115 -7.85 4.08 -8.28
CA PRO A 115 -9.25 4.34 -7.90
C PRO A 115 -9.65 3.73 -6.55
N THR A 116 -9.14 2.54 -6.23
CA THR A 116 -9.39 1.82 -4.97
C THR A 116 -8.78 2.49 -3.73
N ILE A 117 -7.83 3.40 -3.93
CA ILE A 117 -7.16 4.19 -2.89
C ILE A 117 -7.77 5.59 -2.86
N ALA A 118 -7.93 6.23 -4.01
CA ALA A 118 -8.38 7.60 -4.16
C ALA A 118 -9.84 7.84 -3.78
N TYR A 119 -10.75 6.91 -4.09
CA TYR A 119 -12.21 7.08 -3.94
C TYR A 119 -12.65 7.73 -2.60
N PRO A 120 -12.30 7.19 -1.41
CA PRO A 120 -12.78 7.74 -0.15
C PRO A 120 -12.27 9.16 0.11
N TYR A 121 -11.01 9.45 -0.24
CA TYR A 121 -10.41 10.77 -0.01
C TYR A 121 -10.93 11.80 -1.02
N ALA A 122 -11.05 11.42 -2.29
CA ALA A 122 -11.59 12.27 -3.34
C ALA A 122 -13.03 12.70 -3.03
N LEU A 123 -13.86 11.77 -2.54
CA LEU A 123 -15.24 12.07 -2.16
C LEU A 123 -15.32 13.05 -0.97
N ILE A 124 -14.41 12.94 0.00
CA ILE A 124 -14.30 13.91 1.10
C ILE A 124 -13.90 15.30 0.58
N LEU A 125 -12.96 15.37 -0.38
CA LEU A 125 -12.56 16.65 -0.98
C LEU A 125 -13.69 17.31 -1.79
N VAL A 126 -14.52 16.51 -2.48
CA VAL A 126 -15.75 16.99 -3.14
C VAL A 126 -16.74 17.56 -2.13
N ILE A 127 -16.97 16.87 -0.99
CA ILE A 127 -17.84 17.37 0.09
C ILE A 127 -17.34 18.71 0.65
N LEU A 128 -16.02 18.91 0.68
CA LEU A 128 -15.38 20.16 1.10
C LEU A 128 -15.45 21.28 0.05
N GLY A 129 -15.95 21.03 -1.15
CA GLY A 129 -16.10 22.02 -2.22
C GLY A 129 -14.81 22.36 -2.96
N ILE A 130 -13.84 21.43 -3.01
CA ILE A 130 -12.51 21.65 -3.61
C ILE A 130 -12.39 21.05 -5.02
N VAL A 131 -13.20 20.04 -5.31
CA VAL A 131 -13.28 19.32 -6.59
C VAL A 131 -14.74 19.36 -7.04
#